data_AF-A0A257TK84-F1
#
_entry.id   AF-A0A257TK84-F1
#
_cell.length_a   1.000
_cell.length_b   1.000
_cell.length_c   1.000
_cell.angle_alpha   90.00
_cell.angle_beta   90.00
_cell.angle_gamma   90.00
#
_symmetry.space_group_name_H-M   'P 1'
#
loop_
_entity.id
_entity.type
_entity.pdbx_description
1 polymer ?
#
loop_
_entity_poly.entity_id
_entity_poly.type
_entity_poly.pdbx_seq_one_letter_code
_entity_poly.pdbx_strand_id
1 'polypeptide(L)'
;MTLQQESRTWTIRDLMKSAIDHLQRFGFDEARLNVELLLSYALHCQRIQLYTHFDKPIDQEELQTFRGLFERRLRHEPVQYIVESAGFMGLQFAVDPRVFIPRPETETLVEQLLLNCGREQNPQPVAILEIGTGSGNIAVAAAKFLRHAEVTTI
;
A
#
# COMPACT_ATOMS: atom_id res chain seq x y z
N MET A 1 -11.65 16.55 16.97
CA MET A 1 -12.56 15.61 17.66
C MET A 1 -12.00 15.33 19.05
N THR A 2 -12.44 16.06 20.06
CA THR A 2 -11.93 15.93 21.43
C THR A 2 -12.55 14.69 22.07
N LEU A 3 -11.93 13.53 21.86
CA LEU A 3 -12.26 12.32 22.61
C LEU A 3 -11.59 12.40 23.99
N GLN A 4 -12.19 13.16 24.90
CA GLN A 4 -12.09 12.84 26.32
C GLN A 4 -13.13 11.76 26.60
N GLN A 5 -12.68 10.52 26.80
CA GLN A 5 -13.43 9.49 27.52
C GLN A 5 -12.48 8.42 28.07
N GLU A 6 -12.64 8.18 29.36
CA GLU A 6 -11.91 7.26 30.24
C GLU A 6 -12.04 5.78 29.84
N SER A 7 -10.99 5.00 30.14
CA SER A 7 -10.91 3.55 30.30
C SER A 7 -11.82 2.62 29.47
N ARG A 8 -11.96 2.83 28.16
CA ARG A 8 -12.43 1.77 27.24
C ARG A 8 -11.22 1.01 26.69
N THR A 9 -11.16 -0.30 26.94
CA THR A 9 -10.24 -1.19 26.24
C THR A 9 -10.70 -1.31 24.79
N TRP A 10 -9.93 -0.78 23.85
CA TRP A 10 -10.19 -0.95 22.43
C TRP A 10 -9.67 -2.31 21.97
N THR A 11 -10.45 -3.02 21.18
CA THR A 11 -9.96 -4.18 20.41
C THR A 11 -9.64 -3.78 18.98
N ILE A 12 -8.88 -4.61 18.26
CA ILE A 12 -8.66 -4.45 16.81
C ILE A 12 -10.00 -4.34 16.07
N ARG A 13 -10.96 -5.21 16.41
CA ARG A 13 -12.31 -5.21 15.83
C ARG A 13 -13.03 -3.88 16.06
N ASP A 14 -13.03 -3.38 17.29
CA ASP A 14 -13.71 -2.13 17.66
C ASP A 14 -13.13 -0.94 16.89
N LEU A 15 -11.79 -0.84 16.86
CA LEU A 15 -11.11 0.29 16.23
C LEU A 15 -11.29 0.25 14.72
N MET A 16 -11.14 -0.92 14.09
CA MET A 16 -11.40 -1.09 12.66
C MET A 16 -12.82 -0.66 12.30
N LYS A 17 -13.83 -1.17 13.02
CA LYS A 17 -15.23 -0.82 12.74
C LYS A 17 -15.47 0.69 12.86
N SER A 18 -15.03 1.29 13.97
CA SER A 18 -15.21 2.72 14.21
C SER A 18 -14.52 3.60 13.16
N ALA A 19 -13.31 3.23 12.74
CA ALA A 19 -12.55 4.00 11.76
C ALA A 19 -13.13 3.85 10.34
N ILE A 20 -13.61 2.66 9.97
CA ILE A 20 -14.24 2.40 8.68
C ILE A 20 -15.53 3.23 8.58
N ASP A 21 -16.39 3.15 9.59
CA ASP A 21 -17.65 3.91 9.65
C ASP A 21 -17.39 5.42 9.54
N HIS A 22 -16.30 5.90 10.15
CA HIS A 22 -15.88 7.30 10.07
C HIS A 22 -15.49 7.67 8.63
N LEU A 23 -14.55 6.96 8.01
CA LEU A 23 -14.11 7.28 6.64
C LEU A 23 -15.27 7.22 5.62
N GLN A 24 -16.17 6.26 5.75
CA GLN A 24 -17.36 6.14 4.89
C GLN A 24 -18.27 7.36 4.98
N ARG A 25 -18.52 7.89 6.19
CA ARG A 25 -19.35 9.08 6.39
C ARG A 25 -18.73 10.34 5.78
N PHE A 26 -17.41 10.39 5.67
CA PHE A 26 -16.67 11.49 5.04
C PHE A 26 -16.43 11.27 3.54
N GLY A 27 -17.00 10.22 2.95
CA GLY A 27 -16.96 9.99 1.49
C GLY A 27 -15.63 9.45 0.97
N PHE A 28 -14.83 8.81 1.81
CA PHE A 28 -13.62 8.13 1.35
C PHE A 28 -13.97 6.81 0.67
N ASP A 29 -13.52 6.65 -0.57
CA ASP A 29 -13.51 5.37 -1.26
C ASP A 29 -12.59 4.36 -0.55
N GLU A 30 -12.88 3.06 -0.72
CA GLU A 30 -12.09 1.97 -0.16
C GLU A 30 -11.77 2.12 1.35
N ALA A 31 -12.70 2.69 2.12
CA ALA A 31 -12.52 3.00 3.54
C ALA A 31 -11.95 1.82 4.36
N ARG A 32 -12.42 0.60 4.07
CA ARG A 32 -11.91 -0.63 4.69
C ARG A 32 -10.43 -0.85 4.42
N LEU A 33 -10.01 -0.80 3.15
CA LEU A 33 -8.61 -0.98 2.77
C LEU A 33 -7.72 0.08 3.42
N ASN A 34 -8.16 1.34 3.42
CA ASN A 34 -7.44 2.44 4.04
C ASN A 34 -7.20 2.16 5.53
N VAL A 35 -8.25 1.81 6.28
CA VAL A 35 -8.14 1.51 7.71
C VAL A 35 -7.24 0.31 7.98
N GLU A 36 -7.37 -0.76 7.19
CA GLU A 36 -6.53 -1.95 7.34
C GLU A 36 -5.05 -1.64 7.13
N LEU A 37 -4.71 -0.84 6.10
CA LEU A 37 -3.33 -0.44 5.84
C LEU A 37 -2.77 0.38 7.00
N LEU A 38 -3.49 1.43 7.43
CA LEU A 38 -3.07 2.29 8.54
C LEU A 38 -2.91 1.51 9.85
N LEU A 39 -3.87 0.63 10.16
CA LEU A 39 -3.84 -0.14 11.40
C LEU A 39 -2.75 -1.22 11.37
N SER A 40 -2.58 -1.93 10.25
CA SER A 40 -1.49 -2.91 10.11
C SER A 40 -0.12 -2.26 10.23
N TYR A 41 0.04 -1.04 9.71
CA TYR A 41 1.26 -0.25 9.84
C TYR A 41 1.50 0.17 11.29
N ALA A 42 0.48 0.70 11.97
CA ALA A 42 0.57 1.12 13.38
C ALA A 42 0.89 -0.05 14.34
N LEU A 43 0.40 -1.25 14.04
CA LEU A 43 0.61 -2.45 14.86
C LEU A 43 1.81 -3.30 14.42
N HIS A 44 2.57 -2.84 13.41
CA HIS A 44 3.68 -3.58 12.82
C HIS A 44 3.36 -5.05 12.48
N CYS A 45 2.19 -5.26 11.86
CA CYS A 45 1.69 -6.59 11.55
C CYS A 45 1.21 -6.70 10.11
N GLN A 46 0.99 -7.93 9.64
CA GLN A 46 0.35 -8.16 8.35
C GLN A 46 -1.15 -7.94 8.45
N ARG A 47 -1.78 -7.47 7.37
CA ARG A 47 -3.25 -7.24 7.32
C ARG A 47 -4.07 -8.46 7.74
N ILE A 48 -3.65 -9.68 7.38
CA ILE A 48 -4.35 -10.91 7.77
C ILE A 48 -4.39 -11.09 9.30
N GLN A 49 -3.36 -10.61 10.01
CA GLN A 49 -3.28 -10.71 11.46
C GLN A 49 -4.30 -9.82 12.17
N LEU A 50 -4.84 -8.79 11.51
CA LEU A 50 -5.96 -8.00 12.06
C LEU A 50 -7.21 -8.88 12.25
N TYR A 51 -7.42 -9.83 11.35
CA TYR A 51 -8.57 -10.73 11.36
C TYR A 51 -8.40 -11.90 12.33
N THR A 52 -7.19 -12.46 12.43
CA THR A 52 -6.92 -13.56 13.36
C THR A 52 -6.81 -13.10 14.81
N HIS A 53 -6.62 -11.80 15.05
CA HIS A 53 -6.46 -11.22 16.39
C HIS A 53 -7.53 -10.17 16.70
N PHE A 54 -8.76 -10.30 16.17
CA PHE A 54 -9.80 -9.29 16.33
C PHE A 54 -10.04 -8.83 17.77
N ASP A 55 -9.95 -9.77 18.72
CA ASP A 55 -10.24 -9.50 20.12
C ASP A 55 -8.97 -9.13 20.92
N LYS A 56 -7.81 -8.98 20.24
CA LYS A 56 -6.58 -8.44 20.87
C LYS A 56 -6.86 -7.00 21.31
N PRO A 57 -6.62 -6.67 22.60
CA PRO A 57 -6.67 -5.30 23.07
C PRO A 57 -5.53 -4.47 22.45
N ILE A 58 -5.83 -3.24 22.08
CA ILE A 58 -4.88 -2.25 21.58
C ILE A 58 -4.39 -1.42 22.77
N ASP A 59 -3.08 -1.30 22.92
CA ASP A 59 -2.50 -0.45 23.96
C ASP A 59 -2.57 1.05 23.60
N GLN A 60 -2.17 1.90 24.54
CA GLN A 60 -2.26 3.35 24.33
C GLN A 60 -1.29 3.85 23.26
N GLU A 61 -0.10 3.26 23.14
CA GLU A 61 0.90 3.70 22.17
C GLU A 61 0.47 3.33 20.74
N GLU A 62 0.04 2.08 20.54
CA GLU A 62 -0.56 1.58 19.29
C GLU A 62 -1.74 2.46 18.87
N LEU A 63 -2.63 2.82 19.82
CA LEU A 63 -3.79 3.66 19.56
C LEU A 63 -3.40 5.09 19.16
N GLN A 64 -2.41 5.70 19.81
CA GLN A 64 -1.94 7.05 19.46
C GLN A 64 -1.25 7.07 18.10
N THR A 65 -0.43 6.05 17.80
CA THR A 65 0.19 5.89 16.48
C THR A 65 -0.89 5.82 15.40
N PHE A 66 -1.88 4.93 15.55
CA PHE A 66 -2.98 4.83 14.60
C PHE A 66 -3.73 6.16 14.42
N ARG A 67 -4.03 6.87 15.51
CA ARG A 67 -4.71 8.17 15.46
C ARG A 67 -3.93 9.19 14.65
N GLY A 68 -2.63 9.30 14.84
CA GLY A 68 -1.78 10.22 14.07
C GLY A 68 -1.82 9.94 12.57
N LEU A 69 -1.78 8.66 12.18
CA LEU A 69 -1.88 8.22 10.79
C LEU A 69 -3.30 8.45 10.22
N PHE A 70 -4.33 8.23 11.03
CA PHE A 70 -5.72 8.45 10.64
C PHE A 70 -6.02 9.92 10.39
N GLU A 71 -5.51 10.83 11.24
CA GLU A 71 -5.64 12.28 11.05
C GLU A 71 -4.95 12.75 9.75
N ARG A 72 -3.79 12.18 9.41
CA ARG A 72 -3.16 12.42 8.09
C ARG A 72 -4.10 12.01 6.96
N ARG A 73 -4.72 10.83 7.06
CA ARG A 73 -5.66 10.34 6.05
C ARG A 73 -6.89 11.23 5.91
N LEU A 74 -7.45 11.72 7.02
CA LEU A 74 -8.59 12.65 7.02
C LEU A 74 -8.27 13.96 6.31
N ARG A 75 -7.00 14.38 6.26
CA ARG A 75 -6.54 15.53 5.44
C ARG A 75 -6.33 15.18 3.96
N HIS A 76 -6.90 14.07 3.51
CA HIS A 76 -6.79 13.55 2.16
C HIS A 76 -5.38 13.14 1.71
N GLU A 77 -4.40 13.04 2.62
CA GLU A 77 -3.07 12.52 2.30
C GLU A 77 -3.15 11.05 1.83
N PRO A 78 -2.64 10.68 0.64
CA PRO A 78 -2.75 9.32 0.12
C PRO A 78 -2.26 8.27 1.11
N VAL A 79 -3.04 7.20 1.30
CA VAL A 79 -2.72 6.16 2.30
C VAL A 79 -1.34 5.54 2.08
N GLN A 80 -0.94 5.39 0.82
CA GLN A 80 0.35 4.83 0.42
C GLN A 80 1.53 5.69 0.90
N TYR A 81 1.39 7.01 0.92
CA TYR A 81 2.43 7.91 1.49
C TYR A 81 2.42 7.89 3.01
N ILE A 82 1.27 7.63 3.63
CA ILE A 82 1.18 7.52 5.10
C ILE A 82 1.86 6.24 5.58
N VAL A 83 1.67 5.12 4.87
CA VAL A 83 2.28 3.81 5.18
C VAL A 83 3.59 3.56 4.43
N GLU A 84 4.06 4.55 3.66
CA GLU A 84 5.30 4.57 2.87
C GLU A 84 5.46 3.36 1.92
N SER A 85 4.34 2.78 1.48
CA SER A 85 4.32 1.56 0.65
C SER A 85 3.15 1.53 -0.33
N ALA A 86 3.42 1.03 -1.53
CA ALA A 86 2.43 0.72 -2.55
C ALA A 86 2.68 -0.65 -3.17
N GLY A 87 1.59 -1.37 -3.47
CA GLY A 87 1.65 -2.63 -4.20
C GLY A 87 1.68 -2.41 -5.71
N PHE A 88 2.49 -3.18 -6.43
CA PHE A 88 2.48 -3.22 -7.90
C PHE A 88 3.01 -4.57 -8.39
N MET A 89 2.27 -5.26 -9.26
CA MET A 89 2.58 -6.59 -9.78
C MET A 89 2.88 -7.63 -8.67
N GLY A 90 2.15 -7.54 -7.55
CA GLY A 90 2.37 -8.38 -6.37
C GLY A 90 3.64 -8.07 -5.56
N LEU A 91 4.42 -7.06 -5.96
CA LEU A 91 5.58 -6.56 -5.24
C LEU A 91 5.19 -5.35 -4.36
N GLN A 92 6.02 -5.02 -3.38
CA GLN A 92 5.88 -3.83 -2.53
C GLN A 92 6.99 -2.83 -2.87
N PHE A 93 6.62 -1.57 -3.04
CA PHE A 93 7.51 -0.46 -3.37
C PHE A 93 7.44 0.61 -2.29
N ALA A 94 8.60 1.07 -1.84
CA ALA A 94 8.68 2.25 -0.98
C ALA A 94 8.25 3.49 -1.77
N VAL A 95 7.33 4.27 -1.21
CA VAL A 95 6.81 5.48 -1.86
C VAL A 95 6.68 6.62 -0.86
N ASP A 96 6.88 7.82 -1.37
CA ASP A 96 6.71 9.07 -0.63
C ASP A 96 6.30 10.19 -1.60
N PRO A 97 5.98 11.41 -1.13
CA PRO A 97 5.49 12.49 -2.00
C PRO A 97 6.42 12.92 -3.15
N ARG A 98 7.68 12.46 -3.19
CA ARG A 98 8.64 12.74 -4.27
C ARG A 98 8.45 11.84 -5.49
N VAL A 99 7.70 10.75 -5.37
CA VAL A 99 7.44 9.80 -6.47
C VAL A 99 5.96 9.67 -6.75
N PHE A 100 5.59 9.26 -7.96
CA PHE A 100 4.20 8.96 -8.27
C PHE A 100 3.81 7.60 -7.69
N ILE A 101 2.62 7.50 -7.07
CA ILE A 101 2.12 6.24 -6.52
C ILE A 101 1.83 5.27 -7.68
N PRO A 102 2.38 4.03 -7.67
CA PRO A 102 2.06 3.00 -8.63
C PRO A 102 0.54 2.82 -8.81
N ARG A 103 0.09 2.73 -10.06
CA ARG A 103 -1.33 2.59 -10.39
C ARG A 103 -1.62 1.19 -10.93
N PRO A 104 -2.73 0.56 -10.53
CA PRO A 104 -3.12 -0.76 -11.05
C PRO A 104 -3.21 -0.80 -12.58
N GLU A 105 -3.68 0.29 -13.21
CA GLU A 105 -3.80 0.38 -14.67
C GLU A 105 -2.43 0.29 -15.37
N THR A 106 -1.35 0.67 -14.69
CA THR A 106 0.02 0.57 -15.22
C THR A 106 0.55 -0.87 -15.19
N GLU A 107 -0.07 -1.78 -14.44
CA GLU A 107 0.31 -3.20 -14.46
C GLU A 107 0.09 -3.81 -15.85
N THR A 108 -0.97 -3.39 -16.55
CA THR A 108 -1.27 -3.85 -17.91
C THR A 108 -0.11 -3.57 -18.88
N LEU A 109 0.66 -2.50 -18.69
CA LEU A 109 1.85 -2.23 -19.52
C LEU A 109 2.92 -3.33 -19.34
N VAL A 110 3.19 -3.72 -18.09
CA VAL A 110 4.16 -4.78 -17.79
C VAL A 110 3.64 -6.13 -18.26
N GLU A 111 2.35 -6.40 -18.10
CA GLU A 111 1.72 -7.62 -18.63
C GLU A 111 1.88 -7.72 -20.16
N GLN A 112 1.63 -6.64 -20.90
CA GLN A 112 1.84 -6.62 -22.35
C GLN A 112 3.31 -6.82 -22.71
N LEU A 113 4.24 -6.22 -21.97
CA LEU A 113 5.66 -6.44 -22.16
C LEU A 113 6.03 -7.93 -21.98
N LEU A 114 5.50 -8.58 -20.94
CA LEU A 114 5.71 -10.00 -20.67
C LEU A 114 5.15 -10.89 -21.78
N LEU A 115 3.96 -10.58 -22.31
CA LEU A 115 3.35 -11.35 -23.40
C LEU A 115 4.15 -11.26 -24.72
N ASN A 116 4.72 -10.10 -25.01
CA ASN A 116 5.43 -9.85 -26.26
C ASN A 116 6.91 -10.29 -26.20
N CYS A 117 7.56 -10.09 -25.05
CA CYS A 117 9.00 -10.30 -24.89
C CYS A 117 9.35 -11.55 -24.07
N GLY A 118 8.47 -12.04 -23.21
CA GLY A 118 8.70 -13.16 -22.29
C GLY A 118 8.52 -14.56 -22.86
N ARG A 119 8.52 -14.72 -24.20
CA ARG A 119 8.37 -16.04 -24.84
C ARG A 119 9.59 -16.91 -24.53
N GLU A 120 9.35 -18.14 -24.06
CA GLU A 120 10.41 -19.06 -23.57
C GLU A 120 11.55 -19.34 -24.57
N GLN A 121 11.28 -19.16 -25.87
CA GLN A 121 12.23 -19.45 -26.93
C GLN A 121 13.09 -18.25 -27.34
N ASN A 122 12.93 -17.08 -26.70
CA ASN A 122 13.70 -15.90 -27.08
C ASN A 122 15.11 -15.96 -26.48
N PRO A 123 16.17 -16.19 -27.28
CA PRO A 123 17.51 -16.42 -26.76
C PRO A 123 18.29 -15.12 -26.51
N GLN A 124 17.74 -13.97 -26.91
CA GLN A 124 18.40 -12.67 -26.85
C GLN A 124 17.93 -11.87 -25.62
N PRO A 125 18.84 -11.13 -24.96
CA PRO A 125 18.46 -10.19 -23.91
C PRO A 125 17.45 -9.15 -24.41
N VAL A 126 16.52 -8.76 -23.53
CA VAL A 126 15.54 -7.71 -23.83
C VAL A 126 16.04 -6.41 -23.21
N ALA A 127 16.60 -5.52 -24.04
CA ALA A 127 17.00 -4.19 -23.61
C ALA A 127 15.77 -3.27 -23.51
N ILE A 128 15.56 -2.67 -22.34
CA ILE A 128 14.42 -1.82 -22.01
C ILE A 128 14.93 -0.47 -21.53
N LEU A 129 14.37 0.61 -22.09
CA LEU A 129 14.54 1.96 -21.57
C LEU A 129 13.21 2.42 -20.97
N GLU A 130 13.21 2.73 -19.67
CA GLU A 130 12.09 3.40 -19.00
C GLU A 130 12.39 4.89 -18.84
N ILE A 131 11.45 5.74 -19.25
CA ILE A 131 11.55 7.19 -19.10
C ILE A 131 10.58 7.63 -18.01
N GLY A 132 11.08 8.32 -16.99
CA GLY A 132 10.29 8.77 -15.85
C GLY A 132 10.04 7.66 -14.84
N THR A 133 11.11 6.97 -14.40
CA THR A 133 11.01 5.74 -13.59
C THR A 133 10.22 5.91 -12.29
N GLY A 134 10.20 7.12 -11.71
CA GLY A 134 9.48 7.39 -10.47
C GLY A 134 9.90 6.44 -9.35
N SER A 135 8.96 5.64 -8.83
CA SER A 135 9.24 4.61 -7.82
C SER A 135 9.97 3.37 -8.36
N GLY A 136 10.22 3.30 -9.67
CA GLY A 136 10.84 2.17 -10.35
C GLY A 136 9.93 0.95 -10.51
N ASN A 137 8.62 1.12 -10.36
CA ASN A 137 7.69 0.00 -10.29
C ASN A 137 7.62 -0.80 -11.60
N ILE A 138 7.72 -0.15 -12.76
CA ILE A 138 7.75 -0.81 -14.06
C ILE A 138 9.10 -1.50 -14.27
N ALA A 139 10.22 -0.79 -14.16
CA ALA A 139 11.56 -1.37 -14.36
C ALA A 139 11.80 -2.59 -13.48
N VAL A 140 11.51 -2.50 -12.18
CA VAL A 140 11.72 -3.61 -11.24
C VAL A 140 10.80 -4.78 -11.56
N ALA A 141 9.53 -4.53 -11.88
CA ALA A 141 8.62 -5.61 -12.27
C ALA A 141 9.06 -6.28 -13.58
N ALA A 142 9.48 -5.50 -14.58
CA ALA A 142 10.00 -6.02 -15.83
C ALA A 142 11.25 -6.89 -15.60
N ALA A 143 12.23 -6.40 -14.84
CA ALA A 143 13.44 -7.16 -14.49
C ALA A 143 13.14 -8.41 -13.66
N LYS A 144 12.08 -8.38 -12.83
CA LYS A 144 11.66 -9.52 -12.01
C LYS A 144 11.00 -10.63 -12.83
N PHE A 145 10.18 -10.28 -13.80
CA PHE A 145 9.29 -11.23 -14.50
C PHE A 145 9.76 -11.61 -15.91
N LEU A 146 10.58 -10.78 -16.57
CA LEU A 146 11.22 -11.15 -17.84
C LEU A 146 12.56 -11.84 -17.59
N ARG A 147 12.81 -12.92 -18.34
CA ARG A 147 14.15 -13.52 -18.40
C ARG A 147 15.08 -12.62 -19.20
N HIS A 148 16.30 -12.43 -18.71
CA HIS A 148 17.36 -11.69 -19.40
C HIS A 148 16.98 -10.25 -19.79
N ALA A 149 16.21 -9.56 -18.95
CA ALA A 149 15.92 -8.14 -19.14
C ALA A 149 17.10 -7.28 -18.68
N GLU A 150 17.51 -6.35 -19.54
CA GLU A 150 18.47 -5.28 -19.23
C GLU A 150 17.71 -3.96 -19.22
N VAL A 151 17.46 -3.42 -18.03
CA VAL A 151 16.63 -2.22 -17.87
C VAL A 151 17.50 -1.02 -17.55
N THR A 152 17.40 0.02 -18.38
CA THR A 152 17.95 1.36 -18.13
C THR A 152 16.81 2.30 -17.82
N THR A 153 16.99 3.20 -16.87
CA THR A 153 15.96 4.15 -16.47
C THR A 153 16.50 5.57 -16.44
N ILE A 154 15.65 6.56 -16.77
CA ILE A 154 15.95 8.00 -16.70
C ILE A 154 14.83 8.78 -16.02
#